data_AF-X1PRL8-F1
#
_entry.id   AF-X1PRL8-F1
#
_cell.length_a   1.000
_cell.length_b   1.000
_cell.length_c   1.000
_cell.angle_alpha   90.00
_cell.angle_beta   90.00
_cell.angle_gamma   90.00
#
_symmetry.space_group_name_H-M   'P 1'
#
loop_
_entity.id
_entity.type
_entity.pdbx_description
1 polymer ?
#
loop_
_entity_poly.entity_id
_entity_poly.type
_entity_poly.pdbx_seq_one_letter_code
_entity_poly.pdbx_strand_id
1 'polypeptide(L)'
;MKVFNNVDLNEWQEIANKCKYSTFFHTPTWSKIFIETYPNMKIATKKFVLDDQTRVILPLVNIRTRIGLFSSYFSNIAGVYGGIISERKIKKKEIHKTFDEVTIFNKIRSSTVYTR
;
A
#
# COMPACT_ATOMS: atom_id res chain seq x y z
N MET A 1 6.39 -10.56 -12.14
CA MET A 1 5.70 -10.07 -10.94
C MET A 1 4.22 -9.91 -11.21
N LYS A 2 3.35 -10.41 -10.33
CA LYS A 2 1.89 -10.22 -10.39
C LYS A 2 1.42 -9.28 -9.28
N VAL A 3 0.41 -8.45 -9.54
CA VAL A 3 -0.12 -7.46 -8.60
C VAL A 3 -1.59 -7.77 -8.28
N PHE A 4 -1.95 -7.69 -7.00
CA PHE A 4 -3.32 -7.89 -6.51
C PHE A 4 -3.76 -6.68 -5.69
N ASN A 5 -4.93 -6.14 -5.99
CA ASN A 5 -5.50 -4.96 -5.33
C ASN A 5 -6.46 -5.30 -4.19
N ASN A 6 -6.97 -6.53 -4.15
CA ASN A 6 -7.82 -7.02 -3.07
C ASN A 6 -7.02 -8.08 -2.31
N VAL A 7 -6.45 -7.67 -1.19
CA VAL A 7 -5.60 -8.53 -0.37
C VAL A 7 -6.44 -9.09 0.77
N ASP A 8 -6.46 -10.42 0.90
CA ASP A 8 -7.09 -11.06 2.03
C ASP A 8 -6.39 -10.65 3.34
N LEU A 9 -7.19 -10.34 4.36
CA LEU A 9 -6.65 -9.79 5.61
C LEU A 9 -5.87 -10.85 6.41
N ASN A 10 -6.25 -12.12 6.34
CA ASN A 10 -5.54 -13.18 7.02
C ASN A 10 -4.20 -13.45 6.32
N GLU A 11 -4.20 -13.45 4.98
CA GLU A 11 -2.97 -13.56 4.18
C GLU A 11 -2.00 -12.40 4.49
N TRP A 12 -2.50 -11.17 4.58
CA TRP A 12 -1.67 -10.04 4.98
C TRP A 12 -1.11 -10.23 6.39
N GLN A 13 -1.95 -10.61 7.37
CA GLN A 13 -1.49 -10.87 8.73
C GLN A 13 -0.41 -11.97 8.78
N GLU A 14 -0.57 -13.04 7.98
CA GLU A 14 0.41 -14.12 7.84
C GLU A 14 1.77 -13.59 7.37
N ILE A 15 1.79 -12.77 6.31
CA ILE A 15 3.01 -12.17 5.78
C ILE A 15 3.64 -11.20 6.78
N ALA A 16 2.83 -10.41 7.49
CA ALA A 16 3.30 -9.52 8.55
C ALA A 16 3.97 -10.29 9.68
N ASN A 17 3.46 -11.45 10.06
CA ASN A 17 4.06 -12.30 11.10
C ASN A 17 5.37 -12.96 10.64
N LYS A 18 5.50 -13.28 9.35
CA LYS A 18 6.74 -13.87 8.78
C LYS A 18 7.85 -12.85 8.57
N CYS A 19 7.51 -11.57 8.41
CA CYS A 19 8.47 -10.51 8.11
C CYS A 19 9.22 -10.05 9.37
N LYS A 20 10.53 -10.30 9.42
CA LYS A 20 11.38 -10.04 10.61
C LYS A 20 11.38 -8.60 11.12
N TYR A 21 11.21 -7.62 10.24
CA TYR A 21 11.19 -6.20 10.59
C TYR A 21 9.77 -5.61 10.64
N SER A 22 8.75 -6.46 10.48
CA SER A 22 7.37 -6.03 10.58
C SER A 22 7.09 -5.44 11.95
N THR A 23 6.21 -4.46 11.97
CA THR A 23 5.75 -3.75 13.17
C THR A 23 4.23 -3.73 13.15
N PHE A 24 3.60 -3.33 14.26
CA PHE A 24 2.15 -3.18 14.33
C PHE A 24 1.57 -2.36 13.17
N PHE A 25 2.29 -1.31 12.73
CA PHE A 25 1.87 -0.42 11.65
C PHE A 25 1.78 -1.10 10.27
N HIS A 26 2.43 -2.25 10.12
CA HIS A 26 2.36 -3.07 8.92
C HIS A 26 1.18 -4.02 8.90
N THR A 27 0.38 -4.11 9.97
CA THR A 27 -0.70 -5.10 10.08
C THR A 27 -2.00 -4.61 9.47
N PRO A 28 -2.90 -5.52 9.04
CA PRO A 28 -4.26 -5.17 8.67
C PRO A 28 -5.01 -4.46 9.80
N THR A 29 -4.72 -4.79 11.06
CA THR A 29 -5.35 -4.17 12.24
C THR A 29 -5.12 -2.67 12.29
N TRP A 30 -3.89 -2.21 12.06
CA TRP A 30 -3.60 -0.77 12.01
C TRP A 30 -4.41 -0.07 10.91
N SER A 31 -4.48 -0.68 9.74
CA SER A 31 -5.24 -0.10 8.62
C SER A 31 -6.75 -0.08 8.86
N LYS A 32 -7.30 -1.07 9.58
CA LYS A 32 -8.71 -1.07 10.02
C LYS A 32 -9.00 0.08 10.98
N ILE A 33 -8.19 0.22 12.04
CA ILE A 33 -8.32 1.33 13.01
C ILE A 33 -8.31 2.67 12.26
N PHE A 34 -7.42 2.79 11.27
CA PHE A 34 -7.29 4.01 10.49
C PHE A 34 -8.54 4.33 9.66
N ILE A 35 -9.11 3.36 8.93
CA ILE A 35 -10.32 3.60 8.13
C ILE A 35 -11.59 3.75 8.98
N GLU A 36 -11.62 3.17 10.17
CA GLU A 36 -12.70 3.38 11.15
C GLU A 36 -12.63 4.78 11.76
N THR A 37 -11.42 5.29 12.01
CA THR A 37 -11.18 6.65 12.51
C THR A 37 -11.48 7.71 11.44
N TYR A 38 -11.16 7.42 10.18
CA TYR A 38 -11.30 8.34 9.06
C TYR A 38 -12.22 7.74 7.98
N PRO A 39 -13.55 7.97 8.05
CA PRO A 39 -14.54 7.32 7.17
C PRO A 39 -14.38 7.62 5.68
N ASN A 40 -13.63 8.66 5.33
CA ASN A 40 -13.31 9.01 3.95
C ASN A 40 -12.12 8.23 3.38
N MET A 41 -11.49 7.36 4.18
CA MET A 41 -10.38 6.53 3.77
C MET A 41 -10.80 5.09 3.49
N LYS A 42 -10.05 4.41 2.63
CA LYS A 42 -10.24 3.00 2.32
C LYS A 42 -8.90 2.28 2.27
N ILE A 43 -8.87 1.03 2.68
CA ILE A 43 -7.71 0.16 2.49
C ILE A 43 -7.46 0.03 0.99
N ALA A 44 -6.22 0.30 0.59
CA ALA A 44 -5.74 0.20 -0.78
C ALA A 44 -4.46 -0.65 -0.88
N THR A 45 -4.18 -1.43 0.17
CA THR A 45 -3.04 -2.34 0.28
C THR A 45 -2.91 -3.19 -0.97
N LYS A 46 -1.68 -3.34 -1.44
CA LYS A 46 -1.36 -4.16 -2.61
C LYS A 46 -0.52 -5.36 -2.19
N LYS A 47 -0.80 -6.50 -2.83
CA LYS A 47 0.05 -7.69 -2.78
C LYS A 47 0.78 -7.83 -4.10
N PHE A 48 2.05 -8.17 -4.01
CA PHE A 48 2.91 -8.49 -5.13
C PHE A 48 3.40 -9.93 -4.95
N VAL A 49 3.36 -10.69 -6.03
CA VAL A 49 3.99 -12.02 -6.09
C VAL A 49 5.18 -11.89 -7.03
N LEU A 50 6.38 -12.04 -6.48
CA LEU A 50 7.64 -11.98 -7.22
C LEU A 50 7.80 -13.23 -8.09
N ASP A 51 8.80 -13.21 -8.97
CA ASP A 51 9.01 -14.29 -9.94
C ASP A 51 9.36 -15.63 -9.25
N ASP A 52 9.95 -15.57 -8.05
CA ASP A 52 10.25 -16.71 -7.18
C ASP A 52 9.10 -17.10 -6.22
N GLN A 53 7.88 -16.64 -6.50
CA GLN A 53 6.68 -16.84 -5.67
C GLN A 53 6.68 -16.14 -4.31
N THR A 54 7.70 -15.34 -3.98
CA THR A 54 7.71 -14.57 -2.73
C THR A 54 6.52 -13.60 -2.71
N ARG A 55 5.71 -13.67 -1.64
CA ARG A 55 4.62 -12.73 -1.40
C ARG A 55 5.15 -11.50 -0.67
N VAL A 56 4.71 -10.36 -1.16
CA VAL A 56 5.14 -9.04 -0.70
C VAL A 56 3.90 -8.19 -0.52
N ILE A 57 3.77 -7.54 0.63
CA ILE A 57 2.67 -6.61 0.91
C ILE A 57 3.21 -5.20 1.00
N LEU A 58 2.49 -4.28 0.38
CA LEU A 58 2.65 -2.86 0.59
C LEU A 58 1.38 -2.32 1.26
N PRO A 59 1.40 -2.08 2.58
CA PRO A 59 0.30 -1.45 3.31
C PRO A 59 -0.01 -0.06 2.74
N LEU A 60 -1.26 0.15 2.31
CA LEU A 60 -1.70 1.42 1.73
C LEU A 60 -3.11 1.75 2.18
N VAL A 61 -3.36 3.03 2.41
CA VAL A 61 -4.70 3.62 2.57
C VAL A 61 -4.87 4.71 1.53
N ASN A 62 -6.06 4.78 0.94
CA ASN A 62 -6.43 5.80 -0.03
C ASN A 62 -7.44 6.76 0.61
N ILE A 63 -7.19 8.06 0.50
CA ILE A 63 -8.08 9.11 0.97
C ILE A 63 -9.00 9.50 -0.18
N ARG A 64 -10.31 9.30 -0.04
CA ARG A 64 -11.29 9.89 -0.94
C ARG A 64 -11.62 11.29 -0.42
N THR A 65 -11.32 12.33 -1.17
CA THR A 65 -11.82 13.67 -0.86
C THR A 65 -13.24 13.84 -1.41
N ARG A 66 -14.14 14.44 -0.61
CA ARG A 66 -15.55 14.69 -0.97
C ARG A 66 -15.72 15.90 -1.90
N ILE A 67 -14.70 16.74 -2.03
CA ILE A 67 -14.72 17.92 -2.89
C ILE A 67 -13.84 17.58 -4.09
N GLY A 68 -14.41 17.69 -5.29
CA GLY A 68 -13.71 17.42 -6.54
C GLY A 68 -12.31 18.06 -6.56
N LEU A 69 -11.34 17.25 -6.97
CA LEU A 69 -10.00 17.63 -7.43
C LEU A 69 -8.94 18.15 -6.45
N PHE A 70 -9.23 18.37 -5.16
CA PHE A 70 -8.18 18.81 -4.23
C PHE A 70 -8.02 17.89 -3.01
N SER A 71 -6.85 17.27 -2.91
CA SER A 71 -6.37 16.51 -1.75
C SER A 71 -5.32 17.33 -1.02
N SER A 72 -5.66 17.85 0.16
CA SER A 72 -4.71 18.54 1.04
C SER A 72 -4.02 17.54 1.97
N TYR A 73 -2.69 17.59 2.01
CA TYR A 73 -1.82 16.65 2.73
C TYR A 73 -1.58 17.13 4.17
N PHE A 74 -1.74 16.23 5.14
CA PHE A 74 -1.14 16.37 6.48
C PHE A 74 0.21 15.67 6.50
N SER A 75 1.17 16.18 7.29
CA SER A 75 2.58 15.72 7.33
C SER A 75 2.78 14.30 7.89
N ASN A 76 1.73 13.48 7.96
CA ASN A 76 1.79 12.13 8.47
C ASN A 76 1.12 11.07 7.58
N ILE A 77 0.75 11.37 6.32
CA ILE A 77 0.23 10.33 5.40
C ILE A 77 0.83 10.52 4.00
N ALA A 78 2.15 10.53 3.91
CA ALA A 78 2.88 10.36 2.66
C ALA A 78 3.65 9.03 2.69
N GLY A 79 2.94 7.93 2.50
CA GLY A 79 3.51 6.84 1.69
C GLY A 79 4.39 5.80 2.37
N VAL A 80 4.12 5.43 3.63
CA VAL A 80 4.11 4.04 4.16
C VAL A 80 4.27 4.06 5.68
N TYR A 81 3.21 3.71 6.42
CA TYR A 81 3.33 3.36 7.83
C TYR A 81 4.08 2.02 7.94
N GLY A 82 5.41 2.07 7.84
CA GLY A 82 6.32 0.94 8.04
C GLY A 82 7.14 0.49 6.81
N GLY A 83 6.60 0.66 5.60
CA GLY A 83 7.25 0.22 4.37
C GLY A 83 6.67 -1.07 3.81
N ILE A 84 7.39 -1.64 2.84
CA ILE A 84 7.04 -2.93 2.24
C ILE A 84 7.38 -4.06 3.21
N ILE A 85 6.56 -5.11 3.29
CA ILE A 85 6.85 -6.33 4.06
C ILE A 85 6.86 -7.53 3.14
N SER A 86 7.63 -8.55 3.50
CA SER A 86 7.82 -9.73 2.65
C SER A 86 8.21 -10.95 3.46
N GLU A 87 7.92 -12.13 2.92
CA GLU A 87 8.24 -13.41 3.58
C GLU A 87 9.75 -13.69 3.69
N ARG A 88 10.55 -13.04 2.84
CA ARG A 88 12.01 -13.08 2.86
C ARG A 88 12.58 -11.68 2.70
N LYS A 89 13.88 -11.51 2.97
CA LYS A 89 14.58 -10.28 2.59
C LYS A 89 14.52 -10.11 1.06
N ILE A 90 14.00 -8.98 0.62
CA ILE A 90 13.90 -8.61 -0.80
C ILE A 90 15.06 -7.70 -1.23
N LYS A 91 15.47 -7.83 -2.49
CA LYS A 91 16.55 -7.05 -3.09
C LYS A 91 16.05 -5.63 -3.40
N LYS A 92 16.95 -4.65 -3.40
CA LYS A 92 16.64 -3.25 -3.73
C LYS A 92 15.87 -3.08 -5.05
N LYS A 93 16.23 -3.88 -6.08
CA LYS A 93 15.54 -3.90 -7.38
C LYS A 93 14.07 -4.36 -7.29
N GLU A 94 13.76 -5.32 -6.41
CA GLU A 94 12.40 -5.81 -6.18
C GLU A 94 11.56 -4.77 -5.43
N ILE A 95 12.18 -4.05 -4.49
CA ILE A 95 11.58 -2.90 -3.79
C ILE A 95 11.21 -1.82 -4.81
N HIS A 96 12.14 -1.39 -5.65
CA HIS A 96 11.88 -0.34 -6.65
C HIS A 96 10.76 -0.72 -7.60
N LYS A 97 10.78 -1.95 -8.16
CA LYS A 97 9.68 -2.45 -9.00
C LYS A 97 8.31 -2.36 -8.30
N THR A 98 8.24 -2.64 -7.01
CA THR A 98 6.99 -2.56 -6.24
C THR A 98 6.52 -1.10 -6.08
N PHE A 99 7.42 -0.18 -5.80
CA PHE A 99 7.10 1.24 -5.68
C PHE A 99 6.75 1.89 -7.03
N ASP A 100 7.37 1.46 -8.13
CA ASP A 100 7.08 1.94 -9.48
C ASP A 100 5.63 1.64 -9.87
N GLU A 101 5.11 0.44 -9.56
CA GLU A 101 3.70 0.08 -9.80
C GLU A 101 2.71 1.01 -9.08
N VAL A 102 3.05 1.47 -7.87
CA VAL A 102 2.18 2.38 -7.10
C VAL A 102 2.35 3.82 -7.55
N THR A 103 3.56 4.22 -7.92
CA THR A 103 3.87 5.57 -8.39
C THR A 103 3.27 5.82 -9.78
N ILE A 104 3.35 4.84 -10.68
CA ILE A 104 2.67 4.88 -11.97
C ILE A 104 1.16 4.98 -11.77
N PHE A 105 0.59 4.24 -10.81
CA PHE A 105 -0.84 4.36 -10.48
C PHE A 105 -1.22 5.77 -9.99
N ASN A 106 -0.37 6.41 -9.19
CA ASN A 106 -0.55 7.82 -8.80
C ASN A 106 -0.41 8.77 -10.00
N LYS A 107 0.52 8.50 -10.93
CA LYS A 107 0.76 9.30 -12.13
C LYS A 107 -0.36 9.17 -13.18
N ILE A 108 -0.95 7.98 -13.35
CA ILE A 108 -2.11 7.74 -14.23
C ILE A 108 -3.35 8.46 -13.67
N ARG A 109 -3.54 8.45 -12.35
CA ARG A 109 -4.61 9.24 -11.71
C ARG A 109 -4.41 10.76 -11.80
N SER A 110 -3.17 11.25 -11.81
CA SER A 110 -2.90 12.68 -12.00
C SER A 110 -2.90 13.12 -13.48
N SER A 111 -2.70 12.20 -14.43
CA SER A 111 -2.73 12.52 -15.87
C SER A 111 -4.13 12.47 -16.50
N THR A 112 -5.16 12.04 -15.78
CA THR A 112 -6.57 12.27 -16.18
C THR A 112 -7.06 13.69 -15.82
N VAL A 113 -6.19 14.57 -15.31
CA VAL A 113 -6.53 15.92 -14.81
C VAL A 113 -5.82 17.05 -15.59
N TYR A 114 -5.01 16.74 -16.60
CA TYR A 114 -4.38 17.76 -17.46
C TYR A 114 -4.84 17.66 -18.91
N THR A 115 -6.15 17.72 -19.14
CA THR A 115 -6.69 18.25 -20.40
C THR A 115 -8.04 18.88 -20.15
N ARG A 116 -8.04 20.22 -20.27
CA ARG A 116 -9.15 21.20 -20.33
C ARG A 116 -9.37 21.99 -19.06
#